data_AF-A0A1G8BKJ9-F1
#
_entry.id   AF-A0A1G8BKJ9-F1
#
_cell.length_a   1.000
_cell.length_b   1.000
_cell.length_c   1.000
_cell.angle_alpha   90.00
_cell.angle_beta   90.00
_cell.angle_gamma   90.00
#
_symmetry.space_group_name_H-M   'P 1'
#
loop_
_entity.id
_entity.type
_entity.pdbx_description
1 polymer ?
#
loop_
_entity_poly.entity_id
_entity_poly.type
_entity_poly.pdbx_seq_one_letter_code
_entity_poly.pdbx_strand_id
1 'polypeptide(L)' 'MLDVLVPFQYGKWTSTNQLNIIANKLSDTAAVMVKVKPFLYFYSNNQFKLPENASFHSTHLIECGMIPT' A
#
# COMPACT_ATOMS: atom_id res chain seq x y z
N MET A 1 -1.54 6.09 -11.87
CA MET A 1 -1.19 5.69 -10.49
C MET A 1 -2.16 6.37 -9.55
N LEU A 2 -2.69 5.63 -8.57
CA LEU A 2 -3.57 6.16 -7.54
C LEU A 2 -2.95 5.86 -6.18
N ASP A 3 -2.86 6.87 -5.32
CA ASP A 3 -2.38 6.78 -3.94
C ASP A 3 -3.49 7.24 -3.01
N VAL A 4 -3.81 6.41 -2.02
CA VAL A 4 -4.79 6.71 -0.98
C VAL A 4 -4.12 6.55 0.38
N LEU A 5 -4.05 7.65 1.13
CA LEU A 5 -3.53 7.67 2.49
C LEU A 5 -4.70 7.81 3.48
N VAL A 6 -4.81 6.85 4.39
CA VAL A 6 -5.84 6.77 5.42
C VAL A 6 -5.16 6.78 6.78
N PRO A 7 -4.95 7.97 7.37
CA PRO A 7 -4.40 8.09 8.70
C PRO A 7 -5.51 7.83 9.72
N PHE A 8 -5.20 7.03 10.73
CA PHE A 8 -6.10 6.68 11.82
C PHE A 8 -5.40 6.90 13.16
N GLN A 9 -6.13 7.46 14.12
CA GLN A 9 -5.62 7.64 15.48
C GLN A 9 -6.71 7.32 16.48
N TYR A 10 -6.38 6.47 17.44
CA TYR A 10 -7.29 6.10 18.53
C TYR A 10 -6.51 5.94 19.84
N GLY A 11 -6.71 6.86 20.77
CA GLY A 11 -6.02 6.88 22.06
C GLY A 11 -4.49 6.87 21.90
N LYS A 12 -3.85 5.79 22.37
CA LYS A 12 -2.40 5.59 22.30
C LYS A 12 -1.93 4.91 21.00
N TRP A 13 -2.85 4.54 20.11
CA TRP A 13 -2.55 3.91 18.84
C TRP A 13 -2.68 4.91 17.70
N THR A 14 -1.68 4.93 16.82
CA THR A 14 -1.66 5.69 15.57
C THR A 14 -1.36 4.71 14.44
N SER A 15 -2.16 4.73 13.38
CA SER A 15 -2.00 3.86 12.22
C SER A 15 -1.98 4.71 10.95
N THR A 16 -0.90 4.60 10.18
CA THR A 16 -0.77 5.23 8.86
C THR A 16 -0.90 4.13 7.82
N ASN A 17 -2.02 4.12 7.10
CA ASN A 17 -2.28 3.16 6.03
C ASN A 17 -2.19 3.88 4.69
N GLN A 18 -1.50 3.27 3.73
CA GLN A 18 -1.33 3.79 2.39
C GLN A 18 -1.61 2.68 1.38
N LEU A 19 -2.44 2.97 0.39
CA LEU A 19 -2.79 2.07 -0.70
C LEU A 19 -2.34 2.69 -2.01
N ASN A 20 -1.46 2.00 -2.72
CA ASN A 20 -0.91 2.42 -4.00
C ASN A 20 -1.36 1.46 -5.11
N ILE A 21 -1.99 2.00 -6.15
CA ILE A 21 -2.44 1.25 -7.33
C ILE A 21 -1.68 1.76 -8.55
N ILE A 22 -0.91 0.86 -9.16
CA ILE A 22 -0.17 1.10 -10.39
C ILE A 22 -0.83 0.31 -11.52
N ALA A 23 -1.75 0.95 -12.22
CA ALA A 23 -2.30 0.45 -13.48
C ALA A 23 -1.53 1.10 -14.64
N ASN A 24 -0.61 0.34 -15.24
CA ASN A 24 0.06 0.77 -16.47
C ASN A 24 -0.87 0.45 -17.66
N LYS A 25 -1.04 1.39 -18.58
CA LYS A 25 -1.72 1.15 -19.87
C LYS A 25 -0.68 1.28 -20.98
N LEU A 26 -0.10 0.16 -21.43
CA LEU A 26 0.71 0.15 -22.64
C LEU A 26 -0.25 0.26 -23.82
N SER A 27 -0.28 1.42 -24.48
CA SER A 27 -1.10 1.67 -25.68
C SER A 27 -0.23 1.54 -26.94
N ASP A 28 0.53 0.44 -27.03
CA ASP A 28 1.40 0.18 -28.17
C ASP A 28 0.89 -1.06 -28.91
N THR A 29 0.44 -0.85 -30.14
CA THR A 29 -0.10 -1.88 -31.03
C THR A 29 0.96 -2.95 -31.37
N ALA A 30 2.25 -2.67 -31.16
CA ALA A 30 3.34 -3.64 -31.35
C ALA A 30 3.68 -4.44 -30.07
N ALA A 31 3.23 -4.02 -28.89
CA ALA A 31 3.56 -4.62 -27.59
C ALA A 31 2.54 -5.67 -27.12
N VAL A 32 1.98 -6.45 -28.06
CA VAL A 32 0.89 -7.44 -27.83
C VAL A 32 1.31 -8.64 -26.95
N MET A 33 2.59 -8.76 -26.57
CA MET A 33 3.12 -9.96 -25.91
C MET A 33 3.29 -9.86 -24.38
N VAL A 34 3.25 -8.66 -23.77
CA VAL A 34 3.38 -8.52 -22.30
C VAL A 34 2.08 -7.95 -21.74
N LYS A 35 1.18 -8.85 -21.31
CA LYS A 35 -0.03 -8.50 -20.55
C LYS A 35 0.40 -7.60 -19.38
N VAL A 36 0.02 -6.33 -19.43
CA VAL A 36 0.36 -5.37 -18.37
C VAL A 36 -0.34 -5.82 -17.09
N LYS A 37 0.46 -6.22 -16.09
CA LYS A 37 -0.05 -6.60 -14.77
C LYS A 37 -0.20 -5.33 -13.96
N PRO A 38 -1.41 -4.96 -13.52
CA PRO A 38 -1.54 -3.89 -12.55
C PRO A 38 -1.03 -4.38 -11.19
N PHE A 39 -0.32 -3.52 -10.48
CA PHE A 39 0.24 -3.81 -9.16
C PHE A 39 -0.54 -3.04 -8.09
N LEU A 40 -0.84 -3.73 -7.00
CA LEU A 40 -1.43 -3.17 -5.79
C LEU A 40 -0.41 -3.28 -4.66
N TYR A 41 -0.09 -2.16 -4.02
CA TYR A 41 0.76 -2.11 -2.85
C TYR A 41 -0.06 -1.59 -1.67
N PHE A 42 -0.08 -2.34 -0.58
CA PHE A 42 -0.67 -1.91 0.67
C PHE A 42 0.42 -1.78 1.72
N TYR A 43 0.50 -0.61 2.33
CA TYR A 43 1.42 -0.30 3.40
C TYR A 43 0.62 0.07 4.65
N SER A 44 0.95 -0.55 5.78
CA SER A 44 0.35 -0.22 7.08
C SER A 44 1.45 -0.06 8.11
N ASN A 45 1.48 1.10 8.76
CA ASN A 45 2.38 1.37 9.86
C ASN A 45 1.56 1.66 11.12
N ASN A 46 1.77 0.86 12.16
CA ASN A 46 1.07 0.95 13.43
C ASN A 46 2.06 1.33 14.52
N GLN A 47 1.83 2.47 15.15
CA GLN A 47 2.58 2.97 16.29
C GLN A 47 1.70 2.91 17.55
N PHE A 48 2.21 2.27 18.60
CA PHE A 48 1.58 2.21 19.91
C PHE A 48 2.46 2.93 20.92
N LYS A 49 1.90 3.95 21.58
CA LYS A 49 2.58 4.72 22.64
C LYS A 49 2.42 4.00 23.98
N LEU A 50 3.53 3.70 24.65
CA LEU A 50 3.55 3.15 26.00
C LEU A 50 3.80 4.26 27.04
N PRO A 51 3.46 4.04 28.34
CA PRO A 51 3.56 5.06 29.39
C PRO A 51 5.00 5.51 29.69
N GLU A 52 5.99 4.64 29.56
CA GLU A 52 7.40 4.94 29.90
C GLU A 52 8.18 5.61 28.76
N ASN A 53 7.51 6.41 27.93
CA ASN A 53 8.07 6.98 26.69
C ASN A 53 8.55 5.94 25.66
N ALA A 54 8.29 4.65 25.89
CA ALA A 54 8.52 3.61 24.91
C ALA A 54 7.43 3.66 23.82
N SER A 55 7.80 3.29 22.60
CA SER A 55 6.86 3.14 21.49
C SER A 55 7.14 1.86 20.74
N PHE A 56 6.09 1.12 20.44
CA PHE A 56 6.16 -0.06 19.59
C PHE A 56 5.69 0.30 18.19
N HIS A 57 6.47 -0.10 17.18
CA HIS A 57 6.16 0.11 15.78
C HIS A 57 6.06 -1.22 15.05
N SER A 58 4.96 -1.41 14.33
CA SER A 58 4.76 -2.56 13.45
C SER A 58 4.48 -2.04 12.05
N THR A 59 5.33 -2.43 11.10
CA THR A 59 5.20 -2.05 9.70
C THR A 59 4.93 -3.28 8.85
N HIS A 60 3.97 -3.18 7.94
CA HIS A 60 3.60 -4.24 7.03
C HIS A 60 3.47 -3.70 5.61
N LEU A 61 4.06 -4.42 4.65
CA LEU A 61 3.98 -4.15 3.21
C LEU A 61 3.45 -5.40 2.52
N ILE A 62 2.35 -5.28 1.80
CA ILE A 62 1.77 -6.34 0.97
C ILE A 62 1.84 -5.91 -0.47
N GLU A 63 2.41 -6.78 -1.31
CA GLU A 63 2.41 -6.64 -2.75
C GLU A 63 1.42 -7.65 -3.34
N CYS A 64 0.35 -7.17 -3.97
CA CYS A 64 -0.62 -7.97 -4.70
C CYS A 64 -0.49 -7.72 -6.20
N GLY A 65 0.00 -8.73 -6.93
CA GLY A 65 -0.08 -8.72 -8.39
C GLY A 65 -1.50 -9.06 -8.85
N MET A 66 -2.17 -8.17 -9.57
CA MET A 66 -3.49 -8.46 -10.12
C MET A 66 -3.35 -9.35 -11.36
N ILE A 67 -3.99 -10.52 -11.35
CA ILE A 67 -4.05 -11.44 -12.48
C ILE A 67 -5.07 -10.89 -13.49
N PRO A 68 -4.68 -10.64 -14.75
CA PRO A 68 -5.63 -10.19 -15.76
C PRO A 68 -6.56 -11.33 -16.17
N THR A 69 -7.80 -11.30 -15.68
CA THR A 69 -8.95 -12.08 -16.16
C THR A 69 -9.18 -11.85 -17.64
#